data_AF-A0A7G8VK46-F1
#
_entry.id   AF-A0A7G8VK46-F1
#
_cell.length_a   1.000
_cell.length_b   1.000
_cell.length_c   1.000
_cell.angle_alpha   90.00
_cell.angle_beta   90.00
_cell.angle_gamma   90.00
#
_symmetry.space_group_name_H-M   'P 1'
#
loop_
_entity.id
_entity.type
_entity.pdbx_description
1 polymer ?
#
loop_
_entity_poly.entity_id
_entity_poly.type
_entity_poly.pdbx_seq_one_letter_code
_entity_poly.pdbx_strand_id
1 'polypeptide(L)' 'MATRTHVSAETAFDTAWALFCQLHDAPSRDHADRLIHWLGQDPRHVRALDEALTLWALAGVALVKPVIEEARRRGPDLQ' A
#
# COMPACT_ATOMS: atom_id res chain seq x y z
N MET A 1 17.37 25.19 6.48
CA MET A 1 15.96 25.16 6.95
C MET A 1 15.13 24.20 6.09
N ALA A 2 15.33 22.88 6.22
CA ALA A 2 14.69 21.88 5.34
C ALA A 2 14.05 20.67 6.09
N THR A 3 13.90 20.75 7.42
CA THR A 3 13.48 19.59 8.23
C THR A 3 11.97 19.52 8.48
N ARG A 4 11.23 20.64 8.34
CA ARG A 4 9.81 20.69 8.74
C ARG A 4 8.87 20.03 7.74
N THR A 5 9.24 20.00 6.47
CA THR A 5 8.41 19.43 5.39
C THR A 5 8.53 17.91 5.32
N HIS A 6 9.71 17.37 5.62
CA HIS A 6 9.98 15.92 5.57
C HIS A 6 9.21 15.16 6.65
N VAL A 7 9.23 15.68 7.89
CA VAL A 7 8.50 15.08 9.03
C VAL A 7 6.99 15.02 8.79
N SER A 8 6.43 16.05 8.14
CA SER A 8 5.00 16.08 7.80
C SER A 8 4.64 15.06 6.72
N ALA A 9 5.52 14.84 5.73
CA ALA A 9 5.32 13.86 4.68
C ALA A 9 5.46 12.42 5.19
N GLU A 10 6.46 12.12 6.03
CA GLU A 10 6.59 10.82 6.71
C GLU A 10 5.36 10.50 7.57
N THR A 11 4.86 11.49 8.32
CA THR A 11 3.65 11.31 9.14
C THR A 11 2.41 11.00 8.29
N ALA A 12 2.28 11.62 7.11
CA ALA A 12 1.16 11.36 6.20
C ALA A 12 1.26 9.97 5.56
N PHE A 13 2.46 9.53 5.19
CA PHE A 13 2.72 8.19 4.67
C PHE A 13 2.38 7.11 5.70
N ASP A 14 2.87 7.23 6.93
CA ASP A 14 2.61 6.27 8.01
C ASP A 14 1.11 6.16 8.31
N THR A 15 0.42 7.30 8.29
CA THR A 15 -1.04 7.34 8.49
C THR A 15 -1.78 6.66 7.33
N ALA A 16 -1.39 6.93 6.08
CA ALA A 16 -1.98 6.29 4.91
C ALA A 16 -1.78 4.76 4.94
N TRP A 17 -0.56 4.31 5.28
CA TRP A 17 -0.23 2.90 5.42
C TRP A 17 -1.08 2.23 6.50
N ALA A 18 -1.20 2.84 7.68
CA ALA A 18 -2.00 2.29 8.77
C ALA A 18 -3.50 2.19 8.43
N LEU A 19 -4.07 3.19 7.75
CA LEU A 19 -5.47 3.16 7.32
C LEU A 19 -5.70 2.10 6.23
N PHE A 20 -4.76 1.97 5.28
CA PHE A 20 -4.80 0.94 4.26
C PHE A 20 -4.73 -0.46 4.88
N CYS A 21 -3.78 -0.74 5.78
CA CYS A 21 -3.68 -2.03 6.46
C CYS A 21 -4.95 -2.38 7.22
N GLN A 22 -5.54 -1.43 7.97
CA GLN A 22 -6.81 -1.66 8.68
C GLN A 22 -7.96 -2.07 7.75
N LEU A 23 -8.08 -1.40 6.59
CA LEU A 23 -9.10 -1.73 5.59
C LEU A 23 -8.81 -3.06 4.89
N HIS A 24 -7.54 -3.33 4.57
CA HIS A 24 -7.10 -4.53 3.87
C HIS A 24 -7.25 -5.78 4.76
N ASP A 25 -6.83 -5.72 6.01
CA ASP A 25 -6.83 -6.85 6.94
C ASP A 25 -8.25 -7.15 7.48
N ALA A 26 -9.07 -6.10 7.65
CA ALA A 26 -10.45 -6.23 8.11
C ALA A 26 -11.38 -5.32 7.28
N PRO A 27 -11.87 -5.80 6.12
CA PRO A 27 -12.73 -5.00 5.26
C PRO A 27 -14.04 -4.63 5.96
N SER A 28 -14.26 -3.35 6.20
CA SER A 28 -15.48 -2.85 6.83
C SER A 28 -15.86 -1.47 6.27
N ARG A 29 -17.15 -1.14 6.33
CA ARG A 29 -17.64 0.16 5.90
C ARG A 29 -17.07 1.29 6.76
N ASP A 30 -16.92 1.06 8.07
CA ASP A 30 -16.34 2.04 8.99
C ASP A 30 -14.87 2.34 8.66
N HIS A 31 -14.08 1.33 8.32
CA HIS A 31 -12.68 1.53 7.89
C HIS A 31 -12.59 2.28 6.56
N ALA A 32 -13.48 1.98 5.61
CA ALA A 32 -13.56 2.70 4.34
C ALA A 32 -13.95 4.17 4.55
N ASP A 33 -14.96 4.43 5.38
CA ASP A 33 -15.41 5.79 5.69
C ASP A 33 -14.31 6.61 6.40
N ARG A 34 -13.53 5.99 7.32
CA ARG A 34 -12.36 6.64 7.94
C ARG A 34 -11.28 6.98 6.92
N LEU A 35 -10.97 6.08 6.01
CA LEU A 35 -9.99 6.32 4.95
C LEU A 35 -10.44 7.47 4.05
N ILE A 36 -11.69 7.42 3.57
CA ILE A 36 -12.25 8.47 2.70
C ILE A 36 -12.29 9.82 3.43
N HIS A 37 -12.69 9.82 4.71
CA HIS A 37 -12.71 11.04 5.51
C HIS A 37 -11.32 11.67 5.64
N TRP A 38 -10.30 10.85 5.91
CA TRP A 38 -8.92 11.30 6.02
C TRP A 38 -8.39 11.86 4.69
N LEU A 39 -8.66 11.16 3.58
CA LEU A 39 -8.29 11.61 2.22
C LEU A 39 -8.94 12.96 1.86
N GLY A 40 -10.15 13.22 2.36
CA GLY A 40 -10.86 14.48 2.13
C GLY A 40 -10.28 15.70 2.86
N GLN A 41 -9.36 15.53 3.82
CA GLN A 41 -8.83 16.64 4.64
C GLN A 41 -7.71 17.44 3.96
N ASP A 42 -6.83 16.80 3.19
CA ASP A 42 -5.69 17.45 2.53
C ASP A 42 -5.37 16.70 1.22
N PRO A 43 -5.21 17.37 0.07
CA PRO A 43 -4.78 16.73 -1.17
C PRO A 43 -3.45 15.98 -1.07
N ARG A 44 -2.57 16.33 -0.11
CA ARG A 44 -1.32 15.59 0.17
C ARG A 44 -1.57 14.18 0.71
N HIS A 45 -2.70 13.95 1.38
CA HIS A 45 -3.08 12.62 1.87
C HIS A 45 -3.34 11.65 0.72
N VAL A 46 -3.91 12.13 -0.40
CA VAL A 46 -4.10 11.33 -1.62
C VAL A 46 -2.77 10.88 -2.19
N ARG A 47 -1.79 11.78 -2.24
CA ARG A 47 -0.44 11.46 -2.69
C ARG A 47 0.26 10.46 -1.75
N ALA A 48 0.13 10.65 -0.44
CA ALA A 48 0.70 9.73 0.53
C ALA A 48 0.10 8.32 0.42
N LEU A 49 -1.21 8.21 0.17
CA LEU A 49 -1.86 6.92 -0.08
C LEU A 49 -1.40 6.29 -1.39
N ASP A 50 -1.26 7.06 -2.47
CA ASP A 50 -0.75 6.56 -3.75
C ASP A 50 0.69 6.00 -3.62
N GLU A 51 1.56 6.70 -2.89
CA GLU A 51 2.92 6.24 -2.59
C GLU A 51 2.91 4.95 -1.76
N ALA A 52 2.03 4.85 -0.74
CA ALA A 52 1.83 3.66 0.07
C ALA A 52 1.34 2.47 -0.77
N LEU A 53 0.33 2.66 -1.62
CA LEU A 53 -0.22 1.60 -2.49
C LEU A 53 0.79 1.15 -3.54
N THR A 54 1.58 2.08 -4.09
CA THR A 54 2.65 1.77 -5.03
C THR A 54 3.70 0.86 -4.38
N LEU A 55 4.14 1.20 -3.17
CA LEU A 55 5.09 0.37 -2.42
C LEU A 55 4.52 -1.02 -2.10
N TRP A 56 3.24 -1.09 -1.69
CA TRP A 56 2.56 -2.36 -1.46
C TRP A 56 2.52 -3.23 -2.72
N ALA A 57 2.15 -2.64 -3.87
CA ALA A 57 2.10 -3.35 -5.14
C ALA A 57 3.48 -3.84 -5.59
N LEU A 58 4.52 -3.00 -5.47
CA LEU A 58 5.89 -3.38 -5.81
C LEU A 58 6.41 -4.52 -4.92
N ALA A 59 6.14 -4.46 -3.62
CA ALA A 59 6.48 -5.54 -2.70
C ALA A 59 5.74 -6.84 -3.08
N GLY A 60 4.43 -6.76 -3.38
CA GLY A 60 3.65 -7.90 -3.86
C GLY A 60 4.21 -8.50 -5.15
N VAL A 61 4.56 -7.68 -6.14
CA VAL A 61 5.17 -8.13 -7.40
C VAL A 61 6.51 -8.82 -7.14
N ALA A 62 7.36 -8.26 -6.27
CA ALA A 62 8.64 -8.87 -5.91
C ALA A 62 8.46 -10.24 -5.24
N LEU A 63 7.41 -10.43 -4.43
CA LEU A 63 7.08 -11.70 -3.79
C LEU A 63 6.48 -12.73 -4.76
N VAL A 64 5.68 -12.29 -5.74
CA VAL A 64 5.01 -13.19 -6.70
C VAL A 64 5.94 -13.64 -7.83
N LYS A 65 6.86 -12.77 -8.28
CA LYS A 65 7.79 -13.05 -9.37
C LYS A 65 8.58 -14.37 -9.21
N PRO A 66 9.21 -14.68 -8.07
CA PRO A 66 9.93 -15.95 -7.90
C PRO A 66 9.00 -17.17 -7.93
N VAL A 67 7.76 -17.04 -7.44
CA VAL A 67 6.75 -18.12 -7.46
C VAL A 67 6.34 -18.46 -8.90
N ILE A 68 6.14 -17.44 -9.74
CA ILE A 68 5.80 -17.63 -11.15
C ILE A 68 6.99 -18.21 -11.93
N GLU A 69 8.21 -17.75 -11.67
CA GLU A 69 9.42 -18.29 -12.30
C GLU A 69 9.71 -19.75 -11.89
N GLU A 70 9.41 -20.11 -10.65
CA GLU A 70 9.51 -21.50 -10.17
C GLU A 70 8.41 -22.39 -10.78
N ALA A 71 7.15 -21.92 -10.81
CA ALA A 71 6.06 -22.63 -11.47
C ALA A 71 6.34 -22.87 -12.97
N ARG A 72 6.96 -21.90 -13.65
CA ARG A 72 7.38 -22.03 -15.05
C ARG A 72 8.53 -23.03 -15.24
N ARG A 73 9.45 -23.12 -14.29
CA ARG A 73 10.56 -24.10 -14.32
C ARG A 73 10.08 -25.55 -14.12
N ARG A 74 9.01 -25.75 -13.35
CA ARG A 74 8.48 -27.10 -13.09
C ARG A 74 7.78 -27.73 -14.29
N GLY A 75 7.23 -26.94 -15.23
CA GLY A 75 6.53 -27.45 -16.42
C GLY A 75 5.33 -28.36 -16.07
N PRO A 76 4.44 -28.66 -17.02
CA PRO A 76 3.51 -29.77 -16.84
C PRO A 76 4.32 -31.06 -16.91
N ASP A 77 4.53 -31.73 -15.78
CA ASP A 77 4.86 -33.15 -15.77
C ASP A 77 3.71 -33.86 -16.50
N LEU A 78 3.87 -34.07 -17.80
CA LEU A 78 3.04 -34.94 -18.62
C LEU A 78 3.39 -36.37 -18.20
N GLN A 79 2.73 -36.87 -17.15
CA GLN A 79 2.54 -38.30 -16.92
C GLN A 79 1.44 -38.86 -17.81
#